data_AF-A0A660YLI8-F1
#
_entry.id   AF-A0A660YLI8-F1
#
_cell.length_a   1.000
_cell.length_b   1.000
_cell.length_c   1.000
_cell.angle_alpha   90.00
_cell.angle_beta   90.00
_cell.angle_gamma   90.00
#
_symmetry.space_group_name_H-M   'P 1'
#
loop_
_entity.id
_entity.type
_entity.pdbx_description
1 polymer ?
#
loop_
_entity_poly.entity_id
_entity_poly.type
_entity_poly.pdbx_seq_one_letter_code
_entity_poly.pdbx_strand_id
1 'polypeptide(L)'
;GKGENLWKALYVAKGDIIVYIDADIKNIHHRFVYGLLGPLLTTNHIKYSKAFYDRPISSEGGSLRPSGGGRVTELVIRPLFSLLFPELTQIIQPLSGEYAAYREILDQITFPIGYGVETSMLMDIYEKWGLNAIGQVDLDKRVHRNQDTLALGRMSFGILQTFLSRMQKTGFIEINRKMYSKMLQYHAMDKVYKPKIYTIKEQERPPMVQISDYQAKFPNRVKAKS
;
A
#
# COMPACT_ATOMS: atom_id res chain seq x y z
N GLY A 1 3.98 10.39 -7.38
CA GLY A 1 3.45 9.96 -6.07
C GLY A 1 4.13 8.67 -5.66
N LYS A 2 3.78 8.09 -4.50
CA LYS A 2 4.44 6.88 -3.98
C LYS A 2 4.40 5.73 -4.99
N GLY A 3 3.21 5.37 -5.49
CA GLY A 3 3.08 4.23 -6.42
C GLY A 3 3.78 4.41 -7.77
N GLU A 4 3.93 5.64 -8.26
CA GLU A 4 4.75 5.92 -9.46
C GLU A 4 6.21 5.49 -9.26
N ASN A 5 6.78 5.81 -8.10
CA ASN A 5 8.17 5.49 -7.77
C ASN A 5 8.35 3.99 -7.59
N LEU A 6 7.39 3.33 -6.90
CA LEU A 6 7.39 1.88 -6.74
C LEU A 6 7.31 1.18 -8.11
N TRP A 7 6.40 1.60 -8.98
CA TRP A 7 6.26 1.03 -10.32
C TRP A 7 7.52 1.21 -11.16
N LYS A 8 8.09 2.43 -11.21
CA LYS A 8 9.35 2.70 -11.93
C LYS A 8 10.53 1.91 -11.37
N ALA A 9 10.54 1.62 -10.06
CA ALA A 9 11.60 0.81 -9.46
C ALA A 9 11.66 -0.60 -10.06
N LEU A 10 10.54 -1.18 -10.52
CA LEU A 10 10.54 -2.47 -11.21
C LEU A 10 11.40 -2.44 -12.47
N TYR A 11 11.37 -1.34 -13.23
CA TYR A 11 12.20 -1.18 -14.43
C TYR A 11 13.70 -1.07 -14.13
N VAL A 12 14.06 -0.49 -12.99
CA VAL A 12 15.45 -0.24 -12.59
C VAL A 12 16.06 -1.46 -11.90
N ALA A 13 15.36 -2.01 -10.92
CA ALA A 13 15.84 -3.14 -10.13
C ALA A 13 15.97 -4.41 -10.98
N LYS A 14 16.94 -5.26 -10.65
CA LYS A 14 17.22 -6.50 -11.38
C LYS A 14 16.93 -7.78 -10.59
N GLY A 15 16.79 -7.73 -9.27
CA GLY A 15 16.55 -8.92 -8.45
C GLY A 15 15.21 -9.59 -8.71
N ASP A 16 15.13 -10.89 -8.46
CA ASP A 16 13.91 -11.70 -8.58
C ASP A 16 12.94 -11.49 -7.42
N ILE A 17 13.45 -11.01 -6.28
CA ILE A 17 12.66 -10.50 -5.15
C ILE A 17 12.94 -9.01 -5.03
N ILE A 18 11.88 -8.23 -4.81
CA ILE A 18 11.95 -6.78 -4.59
C ILE A 18 11.51 -6.50 -3.16
N VAL A 19 12.33 -5.74 -2.45
CA VAL A 19 12.05 -5.25 -1.10
C VAL A 19 11.85 -3.75 -1.16
N TYR A 20 10.68 -3.28 -0.74
CA TYR A 20 10.38 -1.86 -0.58
C TYR A 20 10.47 -1.50 0.89
N ILE A 21 11.17 -0.41 1.19
CA ILE A 21 11.38 0.14 2.53
C ILE A 21 11.14 1.65 2.46
N ASP A 22 10.31 2.20 3.34
CA ASP A 22 10.12 3.64 3.40
C ASP A 22 11.41 4.34 3.84
N ALA A 23 11.74 5.44 3.17
CA ALA A 23 12.99 6.18 3.41
C ALA A 23 12.97 7.09 4.66
N ASP A 24 11.82 7.20 5.35
CA ASP A 24 11.63 8.08 6.51
C ASP A 24 11.67 7.34 7.87
N ILE A 25 12.07 6.07 7.87
CA ILE A 25 12.24 5.26 9.08
C ILE A 25 13.47 5.75 9.85
N LYS A 26 13.27 6.17 11.10
CA LYS A 26 14.35 6.72 11.94
C LYS A 26 15.20 5.65 12.62
N ASN A 27 14.61 4.51 12.94
CA ASN A 27 15.24 3.40 13.66
C ASN A 27 15.50 2.20 12.73
N ILE A 28 16.03 2.46 11.54
CA ILE A 28 16.26 1.40 10.55
C ILE A 28 17.17 0.31 11.12
N HIS A 29 16.76 -0.95 10.95
CA HIS A 29 17.49 -2.12 11.42
C HIS A 29 17.58 -3.13 10.27
N HIS A 30 18.68 -3.90 10.18
CA HIS A 30 18.91 -4.86 9.09
C HIS A 30 17.75 -5.86 8.90
N ARG A 31 17.00 -6.16 9.97
CA ARG A 31 15.77 -6.98 9.99
C ARG A 31 14.68 -6.50 9.05
N PHE A 32 14.63 -5.21 8.77
CA PHE A 32 13.67 -4.65 7.83
C PHE A 32 13.84 -5.24 6.42
N VAL A 33 15.04 -5.72 6.07
CA VAL A 33 15.28 -6.40 4.80
C VAL A 33 15.21 -7.92 4.98
N TYR A 34 16.10 -8.52 5.78
CA TYR A 34 16.19 -9.99 5.85
C TYR A 34 14.93 -10.63 6.45
N GLY A 35 14.22 -9.94 7.35
CA GLY A 35 12.97 -10.44 7.94
C GLY A 35 11.89 -10.60 6.87
N LEU A 36 11.73 -9.62 5.99
CA LEU A 36 10.78 -9.68 4.88
C LEU A 36 11.11 -10.79 3.87
N LEU A 37 12.39 -11.09 3.68
CA LEU A 37 12.84 -12.17 2.80
C LEU A 37 12.57 -13.57 3.38
N GLY A 38 12.57 -13.72 4.71
CA GLY A 38 12.41 -15.00 5.40
C GLY A 38 11.26 -15.84 4.83
N PRO A 39 9.99 -15.40 4.91
CA PRO A 39 8.86 -16.17 4.41
C PRO A 39 8.93 -16.51 2.92
N LEU A 40 9.49 -15.63 2.09
CA LEU A 40 9.62 -15.86 0.65
C LEU A 40 10.62 -16.98 0.34
N LEU A 41 11.68 -17.10 1.14
CA LEU A 41 12.76 -18.06 0.93
C LEU A 41 12.51 -19.40 1.63
N THR A 42 11.70 -19.42 2.68
CA THR A 42 11.46 -20.64 3.49
C THR A 42 10.12 -21.31 3.22
N THR A 43 9.19 -20.63 2.54
CA THR A 43 7.81 -21.10 2.39
C THR A 43 7.35 -20.96 0.93
N ASN A 44 7.36 -22.08 0.19
CA ASN A 44 7.18 -22.12 -1.26
C ASN A 44 5.89 -21.45 -1.80
N HIS A 45 4.82 -21.43 -1.02
CA HIS A 45 3.53 -20.86 -1.46
C HIS A 45 3.42 -19.35 -1.19
N ILE A 46 4.29 -18.76 -0.38
CA ILE A 46 4.28 -17.33 -0.09
C ILE A 46 4.95 -16.58 -1.24
N LYS A 47 4.23 -15.61 -1.80
CA LYS A 47 4.73 -14.77 -2.90
C LYS A 47 4.94 -13.30 -2.53
N TYR A 48 4.27 -12.86 -1.47
CA TYR A 48 4.29 -11.51 -0.94
C TYR A 48 4.46 -11.56 0.58
N SER A 49 5.34 -10.74 1.14
CA SER A 49 5.64 -10.68 2.57
C SER A 49 5.48 -9.24 3.05
N LYS A 50 4.62 -9.02 4.05
CA LYS A 50 4.27 -7.69 4.54
C LYS A 50 4.72 -7.49 5.98
N ALA A 51 5.32 -6.33 6.27
CA ALA A 51 5.69 -6.01 7.64
C ALA A 51 4.48 -5.65 8.50
N PHE A 52 4.54 -6.05 9.76
CA PHE A 52 3.85 -5.39 10.86
C PHE A 52 4.86 -5.07 11.97
N TYR A 53 4.48 -4.17 12.87
CA TYR A 53 5.34 -3.66 13.93
C TYR A 53 4.51 -2.86 14.94
N ASP A 54 5.06 -2.70 16.13
CA ASP A 54 4.60 -1.73 17.10
C ASP A 54 4.92 -0.31 16.65
N ARG A 55 3.92 0.56 16.84
CA ARG A 55 4.03 1.99 16.62
C ARG A 55 4.07 2.72 17.96
N PRO A 56 5.26 3.05 18.47
CA PRO A 56 5.37 3.85 19.68
C PRO A 56 4.81 5.25 19.41
N ILE A 57 3.60 5.54 19.92
CA ILE A 57 3.09 6.91 19.94
C ILE A 57 3.73 7.62 21.14
N SER A 58 4.47 8.70 20.88
CA SER A 58 4.80 9.68 21.90
C SER A 58 3.50 10.37 22.31
N SER A 59 2.83 9.87 23.34
CA SER A 59 1.75 10.60 24.01
C SER A 59 2.37 11.75 24.82
N GLU A 60 1.71 12.90 24.86
CA GLU A 60 2.01 13.93 25.85
C GLU A 60 1.84 13.28 27.24
N GLY A 61 2.96 13.00 27.92
CA GLY A 61 2.98 12.27 29.20
C GLY A 61 3.87 11.02 29.24
N GLY A 62 4.60 10.67 28.18
CA GLY A 62 5.67 9.67 28.24
C GLY A 62 5.22 8.20 28.30
N SER A 63 3.92 7.92 28.20
CA SER A 63 3.42 6.54 28.13
C SER A 63 3.42 6.03 26.68
N LEU A 64 4.23 5.01 26.40
CA LEU A 64 4.19 4.22 25.18
C LEU A 64 2.91 3.38 25.20
N ARG A 65 1.85 3.84 24.52
CA ARG A 65 0.69 2.99 24.28
C ARG A 65 0.92 2.17 23.00
N PRO A 66 0.68 0.85 23.01
CA PRO A 66 0.53 0.09 21.77
C PRO A 66 -0.63 0.71 21.01
N SER A 67 -0.35 1.47 19.95
CA SER A 67 -1.38 1.80 18.99
C SER A 67 -1.50 0.60 18.07
N GLY A 68 -2.72 0.14 17.76
CA GLY A 68 -2.94 -0.83 16.69
C GLY A 68 -2.49 -0.28 15.32
N GLY A 69 -3.35 -0.37 14.30
CA GLY A 69 -3.07 0.29 13.03
C GLY A 69 -2.90 1.81 13.17
N GLY A 70 -2.26 2.45 12.18
CA GLY A 70 -2.36 3.90 12.04
C GLY A 70 -3.82 4.35 11.90
N ARG A 71 -4.12 5.62 12.20
CA ARG A 71 -5.50 6.18 12.11
C ARG A 71 -6.23 5.83 10.81
N VAL A 72 -5.58 5.90 9.65
CA VAL A 72 -6.19 5.54 8.35
C VAL A 72 -6.39 4.02 8.20
N THR A 73 -5.49 3.21 8.77
CA THR A 73 -5.67 1.76 8.84
C THR A 73 -6.95 1.41 9.61
N GLU A 74 -7.09 1.93 10.82
CA GLU A 74 -8.21 1.57 11.71
C GLU A 74 -9.54 2.19 11.30
N LEU A 75 -9.55 3.42 10.78
CA LEU A 75 -10.78 4.15 10.50
C LEU A 75 -11.26 4.04 9.04
N VAL A 76 -10.42 3.53 8.13
CA VAL A 76 -10.77 3.41 6.70
C VAL A 76 -10.55 2.01 6.18
N ILE A 77 -9.32 1.50 6.25
CA ILE A 77 -9.00 0.23 5.60
C ILE A 77 -9.65 -0.96 6.28
N ARG A 78 -9.50 -1.09 7.61
CA ARG A 78 -10.09 -2.21 8.34
C ARG A 78 -11.62 -2.27 8.20
N PRO A 79 -12.37 -1.15 8.31
CA PRO A 79 -13.80 -1.14 8.01
C PRO A 79 -14.12 -1.59 6.57
N LEU A 80 -13.41 -1.07 5.57
CA LEU A 80 -13.63 -1.45 4.16
C LEU A 80 -13.37 -2.94 3.91
N PHE A 81 -12.24 -3.46 4.41
CA PHE A 81 -11.93 -4.89 4.29
C PHE A 81 -12.95 -5.72 5.06
N SER A 82 -13.37 -5.31 6.26
CA SER A 82 -14.36 -6.07 7.03
C SER A 82 -15.71 -6.16 6.32
N LEU A 83 -16.09 -5.13 5.57
CA LEU A 83 -17.34 -5.09 4.81
C LEU A 83 -17.28 -5.87 3.48
N LEU A 84 -16.14 -5.85 2.80
CA LEU A 84 -16.06 -6.22 1.37
C LEU A 84 -15.00 -7.29 1.04
N PHE A 85 -14.00 -7.47 1.91
CA PHE A 85 -12.91 -8.45 1.80
C PHE A 85 -12.52 -8.98 3.18
N PRO A 86 -13.44 -9.65 3.90
CA PRO A 86 -13.21 -10.05 5.29
C PRO A 86 -11.95 -10.90 5.48
N GLU A 87 -11.54 -11.66 4.46
CA GLU A 87 -10.30 -12.43 4.43
C GLU A 87 -9.06 -11.53 4.59
N LEU A 88 -9.06 -10.34 3.99
CA LEU A 88 -7.98 -9.35 4.08
C LEU A 88 -7.92 -8.61 5.42
N THR A 89 -8.95 -8.71 6.27
CA THR A 89 -8.93 -8.13 7.63
C THR A 89 -7.88 -8.79 8.53
N GLN A 90 -7.38 -9.96 8.14
CA GLN A 90 -6.29 -10.68 8.82
C GLN A 90 -4.92 -10.01 8.63
N ILE A 91 -4.80 -9.06 7.70
CA ILE A 91 -3.56 -8.29 7.51
C ILE A 91 -3.44 -7.23 8.61
N ILE A 92 -2.42 -7.34 9.47
CA ILE A 92 -2.23 -6.55 10.69
C ILE A 92 -1.95 -5.07 10.35
N GLN A 93 -1.04 -4.81 9.40
CA GLN A 93 -0.71 -3.46 8.93
C GLN A 93 -0.87 -3.36 7.41
N PRO A 94 -2.11 -3.24 6.88
CA PRO A 94 -2.37 -3.28 5.44
C PRO A 94 -1.76 -2.09 4.68
N LEU A 95 -1.42 -1.00 5.37
CA LEU A 95 -0.78 0.20 4.82
C LEU A 95 0.71 0.32 5.15
N SER A 96 1.36 -0.72 5.67
CA SER A 96 2.81 -0.66 5.87
C SER A 96 3.54 -0.52 4.52
N GLY A 97 4.53 0.36 4.48
CA GLY A 97 5.37 0.61 3.32
C GLY A 97 6.52 -0.39 3.16
N GLU A 98 6.72 -1.21 4.19
CA GLU A 98 7.76 -2.23 4.25
C GLU A 98 7.18 -3.58 3.82
N TYR A 99 7.57 -4.05 2.64
CA TYR A 99 7.15 -5.34 2.11
C TYR A 99 8.14 -5.88 1.08
N ALA A 100 8.15 -7.19 0.90
CA ALA A 100 8.91 -7.87 -0.13
C ALA A 100 7.99 -8.75 -0.97
N ALA A 101 8.33 -8.93 -2.24
CA ALA A 101 7.56 -9.78 -3.13
C ALA A 101 8.44 -10.33 -4.24
N TYR A 102 8.07 -11.52 -4.75
CA TYR A 102 8.64 -11.94 -6.02
C TYR A 102 8.26 -10.94 -7.11
N ARG A 103 9.24 -10.62 -7.93
CA ARG A 103 9.06 -9.75 -9.09
C ARG A 103 7.93 -10.23 -9.98
N GLU A 104 7.81 -11.54 -10.20
CA GLU A 104 6.80 -12.12 -11.08
C GLU A 104 5.37 -11.68 -10.74
N ILE A 105 5.06 -11.45 -9.45
CA ILE A 105 3.72 -11.01 -9.04
C ILE A 105 3.58 -9.50 -9.14
N LEU A 106 4.62 -8.73 -8.79
CA LEU A 106 4.63 -7.27 -8.92
C LEU A 106 4.50 -6.83 -10.38
N ASP A 107 5.15 -7.57 -11.27
CA ASP A 107 5.13 -7.34 -12.71
C ASP A 107 3.73 -7.49 -13.32
N GLN A 108 2.84 -8.25 -12.67
CA GLN A 108 1.50 -8.60 -13.14
C GLN A 108 0.37 -7.75 -12.54
N ILE A 109 0.65 -6.89 -11.57
CA ILE A 109 -0.38 -6.05 -10.91
C ILE A 109 -0.25 -4.59 -11.32
N THR A 110 -1.34 -3.86 -11.11
CA THR A 110 -1.41 -2.42 -11.37
C THR A 110 -0.89 -1.59 -10.20
N PHE A 111 -0.41 -0.38 -10.47
CA PHE A 111 0.13 0.52 -9.44
C PHE A 111 -0.56 1.88 -9.47
N PRO A 112 -1.51 2.14 -8.56
CA PRO A 112 -2.06 3.47 -8.35
C PRO A 112 -0.96 4.46 -7.95
N ILE A 113 -0.89 5.65 -8.58
CA ILE A 113 0.21 6.61 -8.40
C ILE A 113 0.26 7.25 -7.00
N GLY A 114 -0.85 7.18 -6.25
CA GLY A 114 -1.07 7.83 -4.96
C GLY A 114 -0.91 6.91 -3.74
N TYR A 115 -1.68 7.23 -2.69
CA TYR A 115 -1.68 6.53 -1.40
C TYR A 115 -2.46 5.20 -1.41
N GLY A 116 -3.20 4.90 -2.47
CA GLY A 116 -3.95 3.65 -2.60
C GLY A 116 -3.12 2.46 -3.05
N VAL A 117 -1.80 2.63 -3.28
CA VAL A 117 -0.96 1.58 -3.84
C VAL A 117 -0.87 0.35 -2.94
N GLU A 118 -0.65 0.51 -1.64
CA GLU A 118 -0.59 -0.64 -0.72
C GLU A 118 -1.94 -1.38 -0.62
N THR A 119 -3.06 -0.65 -0.63
CA THR A 119 -4.40 -1.24 -0.59
C THR A 119 -4.70 -2.01 -1.86
N SER A 120 -4.44 -1.40 -3.03
CA SER A 120 -4.65 -2.05 -4.32
C SER A 120 -3.78 -3.28 -4.49
N MET A 121 -2.52 -3.23 -4.05
CA MET A 121 -1.63 -4.39 -4.12
C MET A 121 -2.18 -5.57 -3.34
N LEU A 122 -2.68 -5.36 -2.12
CA LEU A 122 -3.28 -6.42 -1.33
C LEU A 122 -4.50 -7.04 -2.03
N MET A 123 -5.37 -6.21 -2.61
CA MET A 123 -6.54 -6.66 -3.35
C MET A 123 -6.15 -7.44 -4.60
N ASP A 124 -5.26 -6.89 -5.44
CA ASP A 124 -4.80 -7.51 -6.68
C ASP A 124 -4.06 -8.83 -6.42
N ILE A 125 -3.27 -8.90 -5.34
CA ILE A 125 -2.54 -10.12 -4.98
C ILE A 125 -3.51 -11.18 -4.44
N TYR A 126 -4.44 -10.79 -3.58
CA TYR A 126 -5.46 -11.68 -3.05
C TYR A 126 -6.33 -12.27 -4.17
N GLU A 127 -6.78 -11.44 -5.10
CA GLU A 127 -7.62 -11.88 -6.22
C GLU A 127 -6.89 -12.89 -7.14
N LYS A 128 -5.59 -12.68 -7.39
CA LYS A 128 -4.82 -13.50 -8.35
C LYS A 128 -4.16 -14.74 -7.74
N TRP A 129 -3.73 -14.67 -6.49
CA TRP A 129 -2.94 -15.75 -5.85
C TRP A 129 -3.52 -16.22 -4.51
N GLY A 130 -4.61 -15.61 -4.04
CA GLY A 130 -5.26 -15.96 -2.78
C GLY A 130 -4.51 -15.46 -1.55
N LEU A 131 -5.17 -15.54 -0.39
CA LEU A 131 -4.62 -15.10 0.89
C LEU A 131 -3.35 -15.87 1.29
N ASN A 132 -3.28 -17.17 0.96
CA ASN A 132 -2.15 -18.01 1.31
C ASN A 132 -0.83 -17.53 0.66
N ALA A 133 -0.90 -16.74 -0.42
CA ALA A 133 0.30 -16.15 -1.01
C ALA A 133 0.89 -14.99 -0.19
N ILE A 134 0.22 -14.54 0.88
CA ILE A 134 0.61 -13.39 1.70
C ILE A 134 1.14 -13.86 3.06
N GLY A 135 2.44 -13.66 3.29
CA GLY A 135 3.09 -13.77 4.59
C GLY A 135 3.11 -12.44 5.34
N GLN A 136 3.20 -12.49 6.66
CA GLN A 136 3.35 -11.32 7.52
C GLN A 136 4.56 -11.49 8.44
N VAL A 137 5.34 -10.43 8.63
CA VAL A 137 6.58 -10.45 9.43
C VAL A 137 6.57 -9.36 10.47
N ASP A 138 6.82 -9.73 11.71
CA ASP A 138 7.04 -8.77 12.79
C ASP A 138 8.44 -8.13 12.66
N LEU A 139 8.46 -6.81 12.51
CA LEU A 139 9.69 -6.02 12.48
C LEU A 139 9.95 -5.26 13.78
N ASP A 140 9.31 -5.68 14.88
CA ASP A 140 9.43 -5.16 16.23
C ASP A 140 8.91 -3.73 16.35
N LYS A 141 9.74 -2.71 16.11
CA LYS A 141 9.35 -1.30 16.26
C LYS A 141 9.66 -0.50 15.03
N ARG A 142 8.73 0.39 14.65
CA ARG A 142 8.95 1.39 13.61
C ARG A 142 8.66 2.81 14.11
N VAL A 143 9.69 3.64 14.09
CA VAL A 143 9.62 5.06 14.42
C VAL A 143 9.68 5.87 13.13
N HIS A 144 8.62 6.62 12.86
CA HIS A 144 8.52 7.51 11.71
C HIS A 144 7.80 8.81 12.07
N ARG A 145 7.77 9.77 11.15
CA ARG A 145 7.08 11.05 11.38
C ARG A 145 5.56 10.84 11.40
N ASN A 146 4.89 11.35 12.44
CA ASN A 146 3.44 11.41 12.50
C ASN A 146 2.90 12.47 11.52
N GLN A 147 1.90 12.12 10.72
CA GLN A 147 1.19 13.06 9.87
C GLN A 147 0.06 13.76 10.62
N ASP A 148 -0.25 14.99 10.25
CA ASP A 148 -1.41 15.71 10.76
C ASP A 148 -2.74 15.11 10.27
N THR A 149 -3.83 15.36 10.99
CA THR A 149 -5.15 14.79 10.66
C THR A 149 -5.68 15.24 9.30
N LEU A 150 -5.38 16.46 8.85
CA LEU A 150 -5.82 16.95 7.55
C LEU A 150 -5.10 16.19 6.41
N ALA A 151 -3.82 15.91 6.56
CA ALA A 151 -3.03 15.07 5.68
C ALA A 151 -3.56 13.64 5.62
N LEU A 152 -3.90 13.06 6.78
CA LEU A 152 -4.55 11.75 6.82
C LEU A 152 -5.91 11.76 6.12
N GLY A 153 -6.72 12.81 6.25
CA GLY A 153 -7.98 12.94 5.51
C GLY A 153 -7.78 12.91 3.99
N ARG A 154 -6.73 13.55 3.48
CA ARG A 154 -6.36 13.49 2.05
C ARG A 154 -5.87 12.11 1.63
N MET A 155 -5.11 11.44 2.50
CA MET A 155 -4.67 10.06 2.29
C MET A 155 -5.89 9.12 2.20
N SER A 156 -6.83 9.22 3.15
CA SER A 156 -8.09 8.49 3.15
C SER A 156 -8.90 8.72 1.88
N PHE A 157 -9.02 9.98 1.43
CA PHE A 157 -9.73 10.30 0.18
C PHE A 157 -9.11 9.58 -1.03
N GLY A 158 -7.78 9.62 -1.18
CA GLY A 158 -7.10 8.93 -2.28
C GLY A 158 -7.24 7.41 -2.21
N ILE A 159 -7.16 6.83 -1.01
CA ILE A 159 -7.38 5.39 -0.79
C ILE A 159 -8.80 4.99 -1.17
N LEU A 160 -9.82 5.76 -0.75
CA LEU A 160 -11.22 5.49 -1.08
C LEU A 160 -11.45 5.52 -2.60
N GLN A 161 -10.88 6.50 -3.30
CA GLN A 161 -10.96 6.56 -4.76
C GLN A 161 -10.36 5.30 -5.41
N THR A 162 -9.16 4.88 -4.98
CA THR A 162 -8.52 3.68 -5.50
C THR A 162 -9.34 2.42 -5.21
N PHE A 163 -9.83 2.27 -3.98
CA PHE A 163 -10.62 1.13 -3.57
C PHE A 163 -11.92 1.02 -4.38
N LEU A 164 -12.68 2.11 -4.49
CA LEU A 164 -13.92 2.15 -5.27
C LEU A 164 -13.68 1.95 -6.77
N SER A 165 -12.60 2.52 -7.33
CA SER A 165 -12.20 2.30 -8.72
C SER A 165 -11.91 0.81 -8.98
N ARG A 166 -11.22 0.13 -8.05
CA ARG A 166 -10.99 -1.32 -8.13
C ARG A 166 -12.30 -2.10 -8.11
N MET A 167 -13.21 -1.78 -7.17
CA MET A 167 -14.51 -2.45 -7.05
C MET A 167 -15.38 -2.30 -8.29
N GLN A 168 -15.33 -1.12 -8.91
CA GLN A 168 -16.04 -0.90 -10.16
C GLN A 168 -15.40 -1.68 -11.32
N LYS A 169 -14.05 -1.73 -11.40
CA LYS A 169 -13.33 -2.48 -12.44
C LYS A 169 -13.57 -3.99 -12.37
N THR A 170 -13.71 -4.55 -11.18
CA THR A 170 -14.00 -5.99 -10.98
C THR A 170 -15.49 -6.33 -11.10
N GLY A 171 -16.36 -5.33 -11.30
CA GLY A 171 -17.80 -5.53 -11.37
C GLY A 171 -18.46 -5.82 -10.02
N PHE A 172 -17.77 -5.59 -8.91
CA PHE A 172 -18.30 -5.82 -7.57
C PHE A 172 -19.35 -4.78 -7.17
N ILE A 173 -19.19 -3.54 -7.64
CA ILE A 173 -20.16 -2.46 -7.49
C ILE A 173 -20.37 -1.72 -8.81
N GLU A 174 -21.53 -1.10 -8.94
CA GLU A 174 -21.80 -0.10 -9.97
C GLU A 174 -21.90 1.29 -9.35
N ILE A 175 -21.11 2.23 -9.86
CA ILE A 175 -21.16 3.64 -9.44
C ILE A 175 -21.83 4.45 -10.55
N ASN A 176 -23.12 4.72 -10.39
CA ASN A 176 -23.95 5.40 -11.38
C ASN A 176 -23.72 6.92 -11.47
N ARG A 177 -22.68 7.44 -10.82
CA ARG A 177 -22.30 8.85 -10.84
C ARG A 177 -20.80 8.99 -10.99
N LYS A 178 -20.39 10.10 -11.58
CA LYS A 178 -18.97 10.46 -11.69
C LYS A 178 -18.36 10.62 -10.29
N MET A 179 -17.29 9.88 -10.01
CA MET A 179 -16.46 10.12 -8.84
C MET A 179 -15.68 11.44 -8.99
N TYR A 180 -15.72 12.27 -7.94
CA TYR A 180 -15.01 13.54 -7.92
C TYR A 180 -13.56 13.37 -7.48
N SER A 181 -12.70 14.29 -7.96
CA SER A 181 -11.27 14.35 -7.62
C SER A 181 -10.89 15.54 -6.74
N LYS A 182 -11.86 16.35 -6.31
CA LYS A 182 -11.63 17.52 -5.47
C LYS A 182 -12.12 17.24 -4.05
N MET A 183 -11.24 17.41 -3.07
CA MET A 183 -11.56 17.34 -1.65
C MET A 183 -11.50 18.74 -1.04
N LEU A 184 -12.60 19.17 -0.39
CA LEU A 184 -12.67 20.40 0.39
C LEU A 184 -12.34 20.09 1.85
N GLN A 185 -11.39 20.82 2.44
CA GLN A 185 -11.10 20.77 3.87
C GLN A 185 -11.08 22.20 4.44
N TYR A 186 -11.53 22.36 5.68
CA TYR A 186 -11.47 23.64 6.38
C TYR A 186 -10.22 23.71 7.28
N HIS A 187 -9.50 24.82 7.19
CA HIS A 187 -8.40 25.15 8.08
C HIS A 187 -8.88 26.22 9.06
N ALA A 188 -8.81 25.94 10.37
CA ALA A 188 -9.11 26.90 11.40
C ALA A 188 -7.85 27.71 11.76
N MET A 189 -7.92 29.03 11.66
CA MET A 189 -6.91 29.97 12.15
C MET A 189 -7.64 31.11 12.84
N ASP A 190 -7.33 31.37 14.12
CA ASP A 190 -7.90 32.48 14.90
C ASP A 190 -9.42 32.59 14.85
N LYS A 191 -10.12 31.46 15.08
CA LYS A 191 -11.61 31.33 15.00
C LYS A 191 -12.21 31.55 13.60
N VAL A 192 -11.39 31.75 12.57
CA VAL A 192 -11.83 31.83 11.17
C VAL A 192 -11.59 30.48 10.48
N TYR A 193 -12.62 29.98 9.80
CA TYR A 193 -12.54 28.76 9.00
C TYR A 193 -12.34 29.12 7.52
N LYS A 194 -11.21 28.74 6.94
CA LYS A 194 -10.93 28.96 5.51
C LYS A 194 -11.04 27.65 4.73
N PRO A 195 -11.89 27.57 3.68
CA PRO A 195 -11.95 26.39 2.83
C PRO A 195 -10.68 26.29 1.99
N LYS A 196 -10.17 25.06 1.86
CA LYS A 196 -9.07 24.73 0.97
C LYS A 196 -9.42 23.51 0.14
N ILE A 197 -9.29 23.65 -1.18
CA ILE A 197 -9.59 22.59 -2.13
C ILE A 197 -8.29 21.91 -2.55
N TYR A 198 -8.28 20.59 -2.45
CA TYR A 198 -7.19 19.73 -2.90
C TYR A 198 -7.67 18.90 -4.09
N THR A 199 -6.90 18.85 -5.17
CA THR A 199 -7.20 17.97 -6.31
C THR A 199 -6.36 16.70 -6.18
N ILE A 200 -7.03 15.58 -5.95
CA ILE A 200 -6.47 14.24 -5.83
C ILE A 200 -7.09 13.41 -6.96
N LYS A 201 -6.30 13.19 -8.02
CA LYS A 201 -6.72 12.39 -9.16
C LYS A 201 -6.25 10.97 -8.98
N GLU A 202 -7.17 10.03 -9.16
CA GLU A 202 -6.81 8.63 -9.33
C GLU A 202 -6.15 8.47 -10.69
N GLN A 203 -4.95 7.89 -10.68
CA GLN A 203 -4.21 7.50 -11.87
C GLN A 203 -3.51 6.20 -11.52
N GLU A 204 -3.40 5.32 -12.50
CA GLU A 204 -2.89 3.97 -12.33
C GLU A 204 -1.92 3.64 -13.44
N ARG A 205 -0.85 2.94 -13.06
CA ARG A 205 0.09 2.34 -14.00
C ARG A 205 -0.33 0.90 -14.31
N PRO A 206 -0.25 0.49 -15.59
CA PRO A 206 -0.56 -0.87 -15.98
C PRO A 206 0.47 -1.85 -15.39
N PRO A 207 0.20 -3.16 -15.42
CA PRO A 207 1.21 -4.18 -15.15
C PRO A 207 2.49 -3.91 -15.94
N MET A 208 3.63 -3.98 -15.27
CA MET A 208 4.92 -3.64 -15.87
C MET A 208 5.23 -4.52 -17.09
N VAL A 209 4.75 -5.77 -17.10
CA VAL A 209 4.88 -6.69 -18.24
C VAL A 209 4.15 -6.23 -19.50
N GLN A 210 3.24 -5.24 -19.42
CA GLN A 210 2.56 -4.67 -20.58
C GLN A 210 3.36 -3.52 -21.23
N ILE A 211 4.48 -3.09 -20.62
CA ILE A 211 5.29 -1.98 -21.13
C ILE A 211 6.33 -2.50 -22.13
N SER A 212 6.28 -2.02 -23.37
CA SER A 212 7.21 -2.41 -24.45
C SER A 212 8.67 -2.30 -24.05
N ASP A 213 9.07 -1.19 -23.42
CA ASP A 213 10.46 -0.95 -23.01
C ASP A 213 10.91 -1.93 -21.91
N TYR A 214 9.98 -2.34 -21.04
CA TYR A 214 10.26 -3.35 -20.03
C TYR A 214 10.43 -4.73 -20.66
N GLN A 215 9.56 -5.08 -21.61
CA GLN A 215 9.65 -6.34 -22.35
C GLN A 215 10.96 -6.45 -23.14
N ALA A 216 11.37 -5.36 -23.81
CA ALA A 216 12.63 -5.29 -24.54
C ALA A 216 13.85 -5.44 -23.61
N LYS A 217 13.80 -4.85 -22.42
CA LYS A 217 14.89 -4.91 -21.44
C LYS A 217 14.97 -6.25 -20.71
N PHE A 218 13.83 -6.90 -20.47
CA PHE A 218 13.74 -8.14 -19.69
C PHE A 218 12.89 -9.22 -20.39
N PRO A 219 13.30 -9.71 -21.57
CA PRO A 219 12.47 -10.59 -22.41
C PRO A 219 12.07 -11.91 -21.73
N ASN A 220 12.94 -12.46 -20.87
CA ASN A 220 12.68 -13.72 -20.17
C ASN A 220 11.58 -13.60 -19.10
N ARG A 221 11.28 -12.38 -18.62
CA ARG A 221 10.27 -12.14 -17.57
C ARG A 221 8.85 -12.08 -18.11
N VAL A 222 8.71 -11.90 -19.42
CA VAL A 222 7.44 -11.82 -20.12
C VAL A 222 7.00 -13.20 -20.60
N LYS A 223 7.98 -14.06 -20.94
CA LYS A 223 7.77 -15.37 -21.57
C LYS A 223 7.39 -16.51 -20.61
N ALA A 224 7.43 -16.32 -19.29
CA ALA A 224 7.13 -17.38 -18.31
C ALA A 224 5.63 -17.80 -18.24
N LYS A 225 4.86 -17.57 -19.32
CA LYS A 225 3.47 -17.98 -19.50
C LYS A 225 3.27 -18.57 -20.90
N SER A 226 3.89 -19.72 -21.14
CA SER A 226 3.44 -20.69 -22.15
C SER A 226 3.35 -22.05 -21.49
#